data_AF-A0AAD4T7U8-F1
#
_entry.id   AF-A0AAD4T7U8-F1
#
_cell.length_a   1.000
_cell.length_b   1.000
_cell.length_c   1.000
_cell.angle_alpha   90.00
_cell.angle_beta   90.00
_cell.angle_gamma   90.00
#
_symmetry.space_group_name_H-M   'P 1'
#
loop_
_entity.id
_entity.type
_entity.pdbx_description
1 polymer ?
#
loop_
_entity_poly.entity_id
_entity_poly.type
_entity_poly.pdbx_seq_one_letter_code
_entity_poly.pdbx_strand_id
1 'polypeptide(L)'
;MFVIMLIFCEVTNPKKLWEKNWSLLAEGIQHPERKRRHNLHLELTEAQLKNLTLVDIEELMKRSGRTLAEFPSMPIPEKEKEYAYKNKLIDEELDYDKEKLRTQHISLKNGLNSVQREIFDAVSQSIEQGNGGLFFVHGSGGTGKTYLWNTIITGLRAKSKVVLAVASSGIASLLLPGGRTAHSRFKIPITLEDNSTCDVSHGTQLAGLICKAKIIIWDEAPMIHRHAFEALERTVRDLMNPSKDKTK
;
A
#
# COMPACT_ATOMS: atom_id res chain seq x y z
N MET A 1 -21.45 -9.36 4.28
CA MET A 1 -22.57 -10.11 4.91
C MET A 1 -22.13 -11.48 5.42
N PHE A 2 -21.48 -12.33 4.60
CA PHE A 2 -21.01 -13.66 5.03
C PHE A 2 -20.13 -13.66 6.30
N VAL A 3 -19.11 -12.80 6.37
CA VAL A 3 -18.23 -12.65 7.54
C VAL A 3 -19.00 -12.23 8.81
N ILE A 4 -19.99 -11.34 8.65
CA ILE A 4 -20.85 -10.91 9.76
C ILE A 4 -21.66 -12.10 10.28
N MET A 5 -22.19 -12.95 9.39
CA MET A 5 -22.90 -14.16 9.79
C MET A 5 -22.00 -15.13 10.54
N LEU A 6 -20.75 -15.34 10.10
CA LEU A 6 -19.81 -16.20 10.84
C LEU A 6 -19.46 -15.64 12.22
N ILE A 7 -19.29 -14.32 12.34
CA ILE A 7 -18.83 -13.71 13.59
C ILE A 7 -19.96 -13.57 14.61
N PHE A 8 -21.14 -13.13 14.17
CA PHE A 8 -22.22 -12.66 15.05
C PHE A 8 -23.48 -13.52 15.02
N CYS A 9 -23.58 -14.50 14.11
CA CYS A 9 -24.69 -15.44 14.10
C CYS A 9 -24.21 -16.83 14.54
N GLU A 10 -25.06 -17.56 15.27
CA GLU A 10 -24.83 -18.98 15.58
C GLU A 10 -25.06 -19.83 14.32
N VAL A 11 -24.06 -19.86 13.45
CA VAL A 11 -24.09 -20.69 12.25
C VAL A 11 -23.81 -22.13 12.64
N THR A 12 -24.84 -22.98 12.61
CA THR A 12 -24.78 -24.39 13.03
C THR A 12 -23.85 -25.23 12.14
N ASN A 13 -23.73 -24.87 10.86
CA ASN A 13 -22.82 -25.55 9.92
C ASN A 13 -22.18 -24.55 8.93
N PRO A 14 -21.06 -23.92 9.34
CA PRO A 14 -20.31 -22.99 8.51
C PRO A 14 -19.87 -23.58 7.16
N LYS A 15 -19.46 -24.86 7.15
CA LYS A 15 -19.04 -25.56 5.93
C LYS A 15 -20.15 -25.62 4.88
N LYS A 16 -21.35 -26.02 5.29
CA LYS A 16 -22.51 -26.11 4.39
C LYS A 16 -22.91 -24.72 3.85
N LEU A 17 -22.80 -23.69 4.69
CA LEU A 17 -23.03 -22.31 4.27
C LEU A 17 -22.00 -21.87 3.22
N TRP A 18 -20.73 -22.21 3.41
CA TRP A 18 -19.67 -21.97 2.44
C TRP A 18 -19.91 -22.73 1.12
N GLU A 19 -20.11 -24.05 1.17
CA GLU A 19 -20.29 -24.89 -0.02
C GLU A 19 -21.47 -24.44 -0.89
N LYS A 20 -22.53 -23.90 -0.27
CA LYS A 20 -23.70 -23.39 -0.99
C LYS A 20 -23.47 -22.01 -1.63
N ASN A 21 -22.60 -21.17 -1.06
CA ASN A 21 -22.50 -19.76 -1.44
C ASN A 21 -21.14 -19.34 -1.99
N TRP A 22 -20.12 -20.20 -2.00
CA TRP A 22 -18.76 -19.83 -2.40
C TRP A 22 -18.69 -19.24 -3.81
N SER A 23 -19.52 -19.72 -4.75
CA SER A 23 -19.54 -19.23 -6.13
C SER A 23 -20.00 -17.78 -6.23
N LEU A 24 -21.02 -17.40 -5.46
CA LEU A 24 -21.50 -16.02 -5.34
C LEU A 24 -20.44 -15.13 -4.67
N LEU A 25 -19.72 -15.66 -3.68
CA LEU A 25 -18.63 -14.93 -3.03
C LEU A 25 -17.41 -14.77 -3.95
N ALA A 26 -17.20 -15.68 -4.90
CA ALA A 26 -16.08 -15.70 -5.84
C ALA A 26 -16.30 -14.89 -7.13
N GLU A 27 -17.55 -14.48 -7.43
CA GLU A 27 -17.94 -13.85 -8.71
C GLU A 27 -17.07 -12.62 -9.06
N GLY A 28 -16.66 -11.86 -8.05
CA GLY A 28 -15.82 -10.66 -8.21
C GLY A 28 -14.31 -10.91 -8.33
N ILE A 29 -13.81 -12.15 -8.26
CA ILE A 29 -12.37 -12.43 -8.10
C ILE A 29 -11.62 -12.47 -9.44
N GLN A 30 -12.23 -13.04 -10.47
CA GLN A 30 -11.53 -13.36 -11.72
C GLN A 30 -11.06 -12.12 -12.49
N HIS A 31 -11.90 -11.08 -12.57
CA HIS A 31 -11.59 -9.87 -13.30
C HIS A 31 -10.41 -9.08 -12.69
N PRO A 32 -10.35 -8.84 -11.37
CA PRO A 32 -9.17 -8.30 -10.70
C PRO A 32 -7.89 -9.12 -10.92
N GLU A 33 -7.98 -10.46 -10.93
CA GLU A 33 -6.81 -11.34 -11.14
C GLU A 33 -6.29 -11.27 -12.59
N ARG A 34 -7.18 -11.18 -13.59
CA ARG A 34 -6.82 -10.94 -15.00
C ARG A 34 -6.00 -9.65 -15.15
N LYS A 35 -6.46 -8.57 -14.51
CA LYS A 35 -5.75 -7.28 -14.49
C LYS A 35 -4.40 -7.39 -13.78
N ARG A 36 -4.37 -8.00 -12.59
CA ARG A 36 -3.15 -8.17 -11.78
C ARG A 36 -2.07 -8.97 -12.50
N ARG A 37 -2.44 -10.06 -13.19
CA ARG A 37 -1.48 -10.91 -13.92
C ARG A 37 -1.18 -10.40 -15.33
N HIS A 38 -1.71 -9.25 -15.72
CA HIS A 38 -1.64 -8.71 -17.09
C HIS A 38 -2.02 -9.75 -18.15
N ASN A 39 -2.99 -10.62 -17.83
CA ASN A 39 -3.45 -11.69 -18.70
C ASN A 39 -4.98 -11.68 -18.77
N LEU A 40 -5.49 -11.06 -19.84
CA LEU A 40 -6.93 -10.95 -20.10
C LEU A 40 -7.60 -12.32 -20.34
N HIS A 41 -6.82 -13.32 -20.76
CA HIS A 41 -7.27 -14.68 -20.99
C HIS A 41 -7.09 -15.60 -19.77
N LEU A 42 -6.71 -15.07 -18.61
CA LEU A 42 -6.58 -15.86 -17.40
C LEU A 42 -7.94 -16.46 -17.02
N GLU A 43 -7.99 -17.79 -16.97
CA GLU A 43 -9.08 -18.53 -16.37
C GLU A 43 -8.58 -19.22 -15.13
N LEU A 44 -9.11 -18.80 -13.99
CA LEU A 44 -8.80 -19.40 -12.70
C LEU A 44 -9.63 -20.68 -12.56
N THR A 45 -8.99 -21.73 -12.10
CA THR A 45 -9.68 -22.97 -11.74
C THR A 45 -10.60 -22.74 -10.55
N GLU A 46 -11.60 -23.61 -10.38
CA GLU A 46 -12.49 -23.58 -9.21
C GLU A 46 -11.73 -23.61 -7.89
N ALA A 47 -10.66 -24.42 -7.80
CA ALA A 47 -9.82 -24.51 -6.61
C ALA A 47 -9.11 -23.17 -6.32
N GLN A 48 -8.58 -22.50 -7.34
CA GLN A 48 -7.95 -21.18 -7.19
C GLN A 48 -8.97 -20.12 -6.79
N LEU A 49 -10.16 -20.11 -7.40
CA LEU A 49 -11.23 -19.18 -7.01
C LEU A 49 -11.64 -19.40 -5.56
N LYS A 50 -11.87 -20.64 -5.13
CA LYS A 50 -12.18 -20.97 -3.73
C LYS A 50 -11.09 -20.51 -2.78
N ASN A 51 -9.83 -20.79 -3.09
CA ASN A 51 -8.71 -20.40 -2.24
C ASN A 51 -8.61 -18.87 -2.12
N LEU A 52 -8.70 -18.14 -3.24
CA LEU A 52 -8.68 -16.69 -3.25
C LEU A 52 -9.86 -16.10 -2.49
N THR A 53 -11.07 -16.65 -2.61
CA THR A 53 -12.23 -16.22 -1.83
C THR A 53 -12.00 -16.43 -0.33
N LEU A 54 -11.40 -17.56 0.07
CA LEU A 54 -11.07 -17.82 1.47
C LEU A 54 -10.02 -16.86 2.01
N VAL A 55 -9.07 -16.43 1.17
CA VAL A 55 -8.11 -15.36 1.54
C VAL A 55 -8.82 -14.04 1.84
N ASP A 56 -9.80 -13.63 1.01
CA ASP A 56 -10.56 -12.39 1.27
C ASP A 56 -11.38 -12.49 2.55
N ILE A 57 -12.00 -13.64 2.79
CA ILE A 57 -12.77 -13.89 4.01
C ILE A 57 -11.85 -13.84 5.24
N GLU A 58 -10.69 -14.49 5.19
CA GLU A 58 -9.71 -14.46 6.28
C GLU A 58 -9.24 -13.03 6.58
N GLU A 59 -9.02 -12.20 5.56
CA GLU A 59 -8.63 -10.80 5.77
C GLU A 59 -9.75 -10.00 6.46
N LEU A 60 -11.00 -10.20 6.04
CA LEU A 60 -12.15 -9.55 6.66
C LEU A 60 -12.40 -10.02 8.09
N MET A 61 -12.16 -11.31 8.38
CA MET A 61 -12.21 -11.87 9.74
C MET A 61 -11.15 -11.23 10.64
N LYS A 62 -9.91 -11.10 10.14
CA LYS A 62 -8.80 -10.47 10.86
C LYS A 62 -9.07 -9.02 11.25
N ARG A 63 -9.80 -8.27 10.41
CA ARG A 63 -10.23 -6.89 10.74
C ARG A 63 -11.16 -6.82 11.96
N SER A 64 -11.82 -7.94 12.29
CA SER A 64 -12.68 -8.07 13.47
C SER A 64 -11.97 -8.80 14.62
N GLY A 65 -10.65 -9.01 14.53
CA GLY A 65 -9.85 -9.69 15.55
C GLY A 65 -10.03 -11.20 15.60
N ARG A 66 -10.64 -11.82 14.57
CA ARG A 66 -10.91 -13.26 14.52
C ARG A 66 -10.23 -13.92 13.31
N THR A 67 -10.18 -15.24 13.27
CA THR A 67 -9.63 -16.02 12.14
C THR A 67 -10.57 -17.16 11.72
N LEU A 68 -10.51 -17.59 10.46
CA LEU A 68 -11.22 -18.80 9.99
C LEU A 68 -10.78 -20.05 10.74
N ALA A 69 -9.58 -20.07 11.33
CA ALA A 69 -9.12 -21.19 12.15
C ALA A 69 -9.99 -21.42 13.40
N GLU A 70 -10.77 -20.42 13.84
CA GLU A 70 -11.75 -20.56 14.93
C GLU A 70 -13.03 -21.31 14.51
N PHE A 71 -13.17 -21.64 13.23
CA PHE A 71 -14.33 -22.36 12.68
C PHE A 71 -13.85 -23.69 12.09
N PRO A 72 -13.75 -24.77 12.89
CA PRO A 72 -13.07 -26.01 12.48
C PRO A 72 -13.66 -26.71 11.26
N SER A 73 -14.92 -26.44 10.93
CA SER A 73 -15.59 -26.99 9.75
C SER A 73 -15.33 -26.20 8.47
N MET A 74 -14.83 -24.96 8.57
CA MET A 74 -14.51 -24.14 7.41
C MET A 74 -13.17 -24.54 6.79
N PRO A 75 -13.07 -24.55 5.45
CA PRO A 75 -11.77 -24.64 4.81
C PRO A 75 -10.95 -23.38 5.12
N ILE A 76 -9.63 -23.58 5.28
CA ILE A 76 -8.67 -22.52 5.55
C ILE A 76 -7.89 -22.27 4.25
N PRO A 77 -7.61 -21.01 3.89
CA PRO A 77 -6.80 -20.70 2.71
C PRO A 77 -5.38 -21.29 2.80
N GLU A 78 -4.87 -21.79 1.68
CA GLU A 78 -3.51 -22.32 1.56
C GLU A 78 -2.48 -21.19 1.76
N LYS A 79 -1.67 -21.30 2.83
CA LYS A 79 -0.90 -20.18 3.40
C LYS A 79 0.34 -19.74 2.63
N GLU A 80 0.86 -20.52 1.69
CA GLU A 80 2.28 -20.37 1.34
C GLU A 80 2.58 -19.60 0.05
N LYS A 81 1.60 -19.35 -0.82
CA LYS A 81 1.89 -18.71 -2.11
C LYS A 81 1.01 -17.54 -2.50
N GLU A 82 -0.19 -17.35 -1.94
CA GLU A 82 -1.13 -16.33 -2.48
C GLU A 82 -1.35 -15.09 -1.60
N TYR A 83 -0.97 -15.08 -0.33
CA TYR A 83 -1.08 -13.87 0.52
C TYR A 83 -0.21 -12.71 0.04
N ALA A 84 0.91 -13.00 -0.63
CA ALA A 84 1.75 -11.99 -1.25
C ALA A 84 1.08 -11.28 -2.44
N TYR A 85 -0.02 -11.83 -2.97
CA TYR A 85 -0.65 -11.39 -4.23
C TYR A 85 -1.95 -10.59 -4.05
N LYS A 86 -2.40 -10.31 -2.80
CA LYS A 86 -3.69 -9.66 -2.51
C LYS A 86 -3.60 -8.35 -1.72
N ASN A 87 -2.54 -7.58 -1.91
CA ASN A 87 -2.49 -6.25 -1.33
C ASN A 87 -3.15 -5.24 -2.28
N LYS A 88 -4.46 -5.00 -2.09
CA LYS A 88 -5.24 -4.05 -2.91
C LYS A 88 -4.60 -2.66 -2.95
N LEU A 89 -3.99 -2.22 -1.85
CA LEU A 89 -3.31 -0.92 -1.81
C LEU A 89 -2.07 -0.90 -2.72
N ILE A 90 -1.34 -2.00 -2.85
CA ILE A 90 -0.24 -2.12 -3.81
C ILE A 90 -0.80 -2.16 -5.23
N ASP A 91 -1.88 -2.90 -5.47
CA ASP A 91 -2.53 -2.96 -6.78
C ASP A 91 -2.97 -1.56 -7.25
N GLU A 92 -3.63 -0.79 -6.38
CA GLU A 92 -4.02 0.60 -6.64
C GLU A 92 -2.81 1.50 -6.96
N GLU A 93 -1.65 1.26 -6.33
CA GLU A 93 -0.43 2.02 -6.62
C GLU A 93 0.27 1.56 -7.92
N LEU A 94 -0.10 0.41 -8.48
CA LEU A 94 0.47 -0.15 -9.72
C LEU A 94 -0.47 -0.06 -10.94
N ASP A 95 -1.75 0.24 -10.75
CA ASP A 95 -2.80 0.31 -11.79
C ASP A 95 -2.81 1.62 -12.61
N TYR A 96 -1.76 2.44 -12.49
CA TYR A 96 -1.65 3.65 -13.29
C TYR A 96 -1.33 3.34 -14.77
N ASP A 97 -1.83 4.18 -15.68
CA ASP A 97 -1.45 4.17 -17.10
C ASP A 97 0.03 4.54 -17.26
N LYS A 98 0.85 3.52 -17.54
CA LYS A 98 2.30 3.63 -17.60
C LYS A 98 2.77 4.48 -18.77
N GLU A 99 2.11 4.42 -19.91
CA GLU A 99 2.49 5.21 -21.10
C GLU A 99 2.14 6.67 -20.93
N LYS A 100 0.96 6.97 -20.35
CA LYS A 100 0.59 8.33 -19.98
C LYS A 100 1.58 8.91 -18.97
N LEU A 101 1.91 8.16 -17.92
CA LEU A 101 2.87 8.61 -16.91
C LEU A 101 4.28 8.79 -17.47
N ARG A 102 4.73 7.91 -18.37
CA ARG A 102 6.03 8.04 -19.06
C ARG A 102 6.09 9.31 -19.89
N THR A 103 5.05 9.59 -20.66
CA THR A 103 4.95 10.81 -21.48
C THR A 103 4.96 12.07 -20.61
N GLN A 104 4.16 12.06 -19.53
CA GLN A 104 4.14 13.16 -18.55
C GLN A 104 5.52 13.35 -17.89
N HIS A 105 6.16 12.26 -17.47
CA HIS A 105 7.49 12.29 -16.86
C HIS A 105 8.53 12.92 -17.78
N ILE A 106 8.56 12.54 -19.07
CA ILE A 106 9.50 13.10 -20.05
C ILE A 106 9.32 14.62 -20.17
N SER A 107 8.07 15.07 -20.30
CA SER A 107 7.74 16.51 -20.37
C SER A 107 8.21 17.25 -19.10
N LEU A 108 7.87 16.73 -17.93
CA LEU A 108 8.24 17.33 -16.64
C LEU A 108 9.76 17.36 -16.42
N LYS A 109 10.46 16.26 -16.76
CA LYS A 109 11.91 16.16 -16.61
C LYS A 109 12.65 17.16 -17.51
N ASN A 110 12.14 17.40 -18.71
CA ASN A 110 12.69 18.40 -19.62
C ASN A 110 12.50 19.84 -19.11
N GLY A 111 11.43 20.10 -18.35
CA GLY A 111 11.13 21.40 -17.76
C GLY A 111 11.84 21.70 -16.42
N LEU A 112 12.61 20.77 -15.86
CA LEU A 112 13.36 21.02 -14.63
C LEU A 112 14.45 22.07 -14.84
N ASN A 113 14.57 23.01 -13.90
CA ASN A 113 15.73 23.89 -13.85
C ASN A 113 16.99 23.13 -13.36
N SER A 114 18.16 23.77 -13.42
CA SER A 114 19.45 23.13 -13.08
C SER A 114 19.45 22.54 -11.66
N VAL A 115 19.03 23.31 -10.66
CA VAL A 115 19.00 22.88 -9.26
C VAL A 115 18.02 21.73 -9.03
N GLN A 116 16.82 21.82 -9.60
CA GLN A 116 15.84 20.73 -9.53
C GLN A 116 16.34 19.46 -10.22
N ARG A 117 17.09 19.60 -11.32
CA ARG A 117 17.68 18.47 -12.05
C ARG A 117 18.77 17.80 -11.21
N GLU A 118 19.64 18.55 -10.56
CA GLU A 118 20.64 18.00 -9.63
C GLU A 118 19.98 17.20 -8.51
N ILE A 119 18.92 17.74 -7.90
CA ILE A 119 18.17 17.02 -6.85
C ILE A 119 17.51 15.76 -7.42
N PHE A 120 16.86 15.87 -8.59
CA PHE A 120 16.22 14.74 -9.26
C PHE A 120 17.22 13.61 -9.54
N ASP A 121 18.40 13.93 -10.06
CA ASP A 121 19.43 12.96 -10.40
C ASP A 121 20.01 12.30 -9.13
N ALA A 122 20.26 13.07 -8.07
CA ALA A 122 20.72 12.54 -6.78
C ALA A 122 19.71 11.56 -6.16
N VAL A 123 18.42 11.92 -6.15
CA VAL A 123 17.35 11.04 -5.64
C VAL A 123 17.20 9.80 -6.51
N SER A 124 17.21 9.95 -7.83
CA SER A 124 17.08 8.83 -8.77
C SER A 124 18.23 7.84 -8.62
N GLN A 125 19.46 8.34 -8.50
CA GLN A 125 20.65 7.51 -8.31
C GLN A 125 20.59 6.74 -6.98
N SER A 126 20.19 7.38 -5.87
CA SER A 126 20.04 6.72 -4.57
C SER A 126 19.02 5.56 -4.64
N ILE A 127 17.90 5.75 -5.34
CA ILE A 127 16.88 4.71 -5.52
C ILE A 127 17.41 3.56 -6.38
N GLU A 128 18.12 3.85 -7.48
CA GLU A 128 18.64 2.85 -8.41
C GLU A 128 19.75 2.00 -7.78
N GLN A 129 20.62 2.61 -6.98
CA GLN A 129 21.68 1.90 -6.25
C GLN A 129 21.17 1.16 -5.01
N GLY A 130 19.98 1.51 -4.50
CA GLY A 130 19.41 0.90 -3.31
C GLY A 130 20.13 1.29 -2.01
N ASN A 131 20.94 2.34 -2.04
CA ASN A 131 21.66 2.84 -0.86
C ASN A 131 20.72 3.41 0.20
N GLY A 132 19.49 3.78 -0.20
CA GLY A 132 18.59 4.56 0.62
C GLY A 132 19.11 5.99 0.83
N GLY A 133 18.44 6.73 1.70
CA GLY A 133 18.81 8.10 2.05
C GLY A 133 17.63 8.93 2.54
N LEU A 134 17.93 9.95 3.33
CA LEU A 134 16.98 10.99 3.72
C LEU A 134 17.38 12.29 3.03
N PHE A 135 16.48 12.85 2.22
CA PHE A 135 16.68 14.10 1.51
C PHE A 135 15.74 15.16 2.07
N PHE A 136 16.28 16.29 2.49
CA PHE A 136 15.49 17.46 2.86
C PHE A 136 15.68 18.56 1.81
N VAL A 137 14.67 18.77 0.97
CA VAL A 137 14.70 19.78 -0.09
C VAL A 137 14.06 21.06 0.44
N HIS A 138 14.89 22.08 0.64
CA HIS A 138 14.43 23.40 1.06
C HIS A 138 14.32 24.35 -0.12
N GLY A 139 13.28 25.19 -0.12
CA GLY A 139 13.10 26.24 -1.10
C GLY A 139 11.89 27.10 -0.75
N SER A 140 11.94 28.39 -1.09
CA SER A 140 10.84 29.33 -0.85
C SER A 140 9.55 28.92 -1.58
N GLY A 141 8.44 29.59 -1.26
CA GLY A 141 7.21 29.44 -2.03
C GLY A 141 7.45 29.78 -3.50
N GLY A 142 6.86 29.00 -4.42
CA GLY A 142 6.97 29.24 -5.85
C GLY A 142 8.23 28.67 -6.54
N THR A 143 9.16 28.02 -5.82
CA THR A 143 10.36 27.41 -6.44
C THR A 143 10.11 26.09 -7.18
N GLY A 144 8.86 25.66 -7.31
CA GLY A 144 8.49 24.46 -8.05
C GLY A 144 8.83 23.14 -7.34
N LYS A 145 8.89 23.07 -6.01
CA LYS A 145 9.10 21.81 -5.27
C LYS A 145 8.08 20.74 -5.65
N THR A 146 6.80 21.12 -5.70
CA THR A 146 5.71 20.22 -6.14
C THR A 146 5.89 19.76 -7.59
N TYR A 147 6.45 20.60 -8.46
CA TYR A 147 6.80 20.20 -9.82
C TYR A 147 7.88 19.11 -9.82
N LEU A 148 8.94 19.27 -9.02
CA LEU A 148 9.98 18.26 -8.80
C LEU A 148 9.40 16.96 -8.23
N TRP A 149 8.53 17.03 -7.21
CA TRP A 149 7.83 15.86 -6.65
C TRP A 149 7.06 15.11 -7.73
N ASN A 150 6.29 15.82 -8.56
CA ASN A 150 5.53 15.23 -9.66
C ASN A 150 6.44 14.57 -10.70
N THR A 151 7.60 15.14 -11.02
CA THR A 151 8.58 14.53 -11.92
C THR A 151 9.10 13.20 -11.38
N ILE A 152 9.44 13.13 -10.09
CA ILE A 152 9.92 11.90 -9.44
C ILE A 152 8.80 10.84 -9.37
N ILE A 153 7.61 11.23 -8.92
CA ILE A 153 6.45 10.33 -8.76
C ILE A 153 6.09 9.69 -10.09
N THR A 154 5.91 10.49 -11.15
CA THR A 154 5.51 10.01 -12.48
C THR A 154 6.56 9.08 -13.08
N GLY A 155 7.85 9.39 -12.93
CA GLY A 155 8.95 8.56 -13.44
C GLY A 155 9.04 7.19 -12.76
N LEU A 156 8.89 7.15 -11.43
CA LEU A 156 8.92 5.90 -10.68
C LEU A 156 7.69 5.04 -10.91
N ARG A 157 6.49 5.64 -10.96
CA ARG A 157 5.25 4.90 -11.23
C ARG A 157 5.18 4.38 -12.67
N ALA A 158 5.70 5.12 -13.65
CA ALA A 158 5.85 4.61 -15.01
C ALA A 158 6.72 3.33 -15.07
N LYS A 159 7.72 3.22 -14.18
CA LYS A 159 8.55 2.02 -13.98
C LYS A 159 7.91 0.96 -13.05
N SER A 160 6.60 1.04 -12.78
CA SER A 160 5.86 0.12 -11.90
C SER A 160 6.45 0.02 -10.48
N LYS A 161 6.92 1.14 -9.93
CA LYS A 161 7.39 1.23 -8.54
C LYS A 161 6.31 1.84 -7.65
N VAL A 162 6.16 1.30 -6.45
CA VAL A 162 5.29 1.87 -5.41
C VAL A 162 5.91 3.14 -4.85
N VAL A 163 5.16 4.24 -4.87
CA VAL A 163 5.58 5.56 -4.40
C VAL A 163 4.53 6.08 -3.43
N LEU A 164 4.93 6.44 -2.22
CA LEU A 164 4.02 7.04 -1.23
C LEU A 164 4.17 8.55 -1.26
N ALA A 165 3.30 9.22 -2.01
CA ALA A 165 3.19 10.66 -2.02
C ALA A 165 2.28 11.12 -0.88
N VAL A 166 2.81 11.90 0.05
CA VAL A 166 2.07 12.46 1.17
C VAL A 166 2.32 13.94 1.33
N ALA A 167 1.40 14.63 1.99
CA ALA A 167 1.62 16.00 2.45
C ALA A 167 1.09 16.18 3.88
N SER A 168 1.55 17.24 4.57
CA SER A 168 1.05 17.58 5.90
C SER A 168 -0.40 18.09 5.88
N SER A 169 -0.81 18.78 4.80
CA SER A 169 -2.16 19.32 4.60
C SER A 169 -2.93 18.58 3.50
N GLY A 170 -4.26 18.52 3.65
CA GLY A 170 -5.17 17.95 2.65
C GLY A 170 -5.03 18.63 1.29
N ILE A 171 -5.01 19.97 1.26
CA ILE A 171 -4.93 20.74 0.00
C ILE A 171 -3.61 20.49 -0.72
N ALA A 172 -2.49 20.47 0.02
CA ALA A 172 -1.17 20.18 -0.57
C ALA A 172 -1.12 18.76 -1.16
N SER A 173 -1.77 17.79 -0.50
CA SER A 173 -1.79 16.41 -0.98
C SER A 173 -2.49 16.24 -2.34
N LEU A 174 -3.45 17.10 -2.67
CA LEU A 174 -4.17 17.06 -3.95
C LEU A 174 -3.27 17.42 -5.15
N LEU A 175 -2.16 18.13 -4.90
CA LEU A 175 -1.21 18.53 -5.94
C LEU A 175 -0.25 17.40 -6.33
N LEU A 176 -0.24 16.32 -5.55
CA LEU A 176 0.57 15.13 -5.79
C LEU A 176 -0.33 14.02 -6.38
N PRO A 177 0.04 13.37 -7.50
CA PRO A 177 -0.69 12.24 -8.03
C PRO A 177 -0.88 11.15 -6.97
N GLY A 178 -2.12 10.73 -6.71
CA GLY A 178 -2.43 9.74 -5.66
C GLY A 178 -2.03 10.19 -4.25
N GLY A 179 -1.85 11.50 -4.05
CA GLY A 179 -1.43 12.07 -2.78
C GLY A 179 -2.47 11.89 -1.69
N ARG A 180 -1.99 11.75 -0.45
CA ARG A 180 -2.80 11.70 0.77
C ARG A 180 -2.18 12.54 1.86
N THR A 181 -2.94 12.90 2.89
CA THR A 181 -2.31 13.45 4.09
C THR A 181 -1.44 12.41 4.78
N ALA A 182 -0.32 12.80 5.38
CA ALA A 182 0.55 11.88 6.11
C ALA A 182 -0.20 11.15 7.23
N HIS A 183 -1.06 11.88 7.96
CA HIS A 183 -1.94 11.31 8.99
C HIS A 183 -2.82 10.18 8.44
N SER A 184 -3.48 10.40 7.31
CA SER A 184 -4.38 9.38 6.74
C SER A 184 -3.62 8.20 6.12
N ARG A 185 -2.47 8.46 5.49
CA ARG A 185 -1.66 7.41 4.85
C ARG A 185 -0.99 6.51 5.87
N PHE A 186 -0.44 7.07 6.94
CA PHE A 186 0.34 6.34 7.92
C PHE A 186 -0.40 6.05 9.21
N LYS A 187 -1.65 6.50 9.39
CA LYS A 187 -2.39 6.35 10.65
C LYS A 187 -1.62 6.97 11.83
N ILE A 188 -1.10 8.17 11.63
CA ILE A 188 -0.39 8.93 12.66
C ILE A 188 -1.41 9.34 13.73
N PRO A 189 -1.17 9.01 15.02
CA PRO A 189 -2.03 9.45 16.12
C PRO A 189 -2.15 10.97 16.20
N ILE A 190 -3.30 11.48 16.66
CA ILE A 190 -3.50 12.92 16.88
C ILE A 190 -2.66 13.41 18.06
N THR A 191 -2.65 12.64 19.15
CA THR A 191 -1.79 12.90 20.32
C THR A 191 -0.46 12.21 20.09
N LEU A 192 0.61 13.00 20.00
CA LEU A 192 1.97 12.51 19.75
C LEU A 192 2.85 12.73 20.97
N GLU A 193 3.50 11.65 21.40
CA GLU A 193 4.50 11.61 22.47
C GLU A 193 5.84 11.07 21.95
N ASP A 194 6.90 11.21 22.74
CA ASP A 194 8.28 10.82 22.38
C ASP A 194 8.44 9.35 21.95
N ASN A 195 7.55 8.45 22.38
CA ASN A 195 7.59 7.02 22.07
C ASN A 195 6.46 6.57 21.13
N SER A 196 5.66 7.50 20.60
CA SER A 196 4.54 7.18 19.73
C SER A 196 4.98 6.42 18.48
N THR A 197 4.12 5.52 18.03
CA THR A 197 4.20 4.83 16.74
C THR A 197 2.92 5.08 15.95
N CYS A 198 2.99 4.87 14.65
CA CYS A 198 1.81 4.87 13.80
C CYS A 198 0.93 3.65 14.10
N ASP A 199 -0.39 3.79 13.95
CA ASP A 199 -1.34 2.68 14.10
C ASP A 199 -1.35 1.79 12.83
N VAL A 200 -0.23 1.10 12.62
CA VAL A 200 -0.01 0.17 11.49
C VAL A 200 0.51 -1.16 12.04
N SER A 201 -0.36 -2.16 12.06
CA SER A 201 0.00 -3.51 12.51
C SER A 201 0.66 -4.34 11.39
N HIS A 202 1.53 -5.27 11.80
CA HIS A 202 2.10 -6.30 10.93
C HIS A 202 1.02 -7.12 10.22
N GLY A 203 1.32 -7.63 9.03
CA GLY A 203 0.40 -8.44 8.23
C GLY A 203 -0.80 -7.69 7.64
N THR A 204 -0.94 -6.39 7.89
CA THR A 204 -1.98 -5.56 7.24
C THR A 204 -1.58 -5.19 5.82
N GLN A 205 -2.57 -4.87 4.97
CA GLN A 205 -2.31 -4.36 3.62
C GLN A 205 -1.47 -3.08 3.66
N LEU A 206 -1.70 -2.19 4.63
CA LEU A 206 -0.94 -0.95 4.76
C LEU A 206 0.53 -1.22 5.11
N ALA A 207 0.80 -2.15 6.02
CA ALA A 207 2.17 -2.58 6.32
C ALA A 207 2.86 -3.11 5.06
N GLY A 208 2.21 -4.01 4.32
CA GLY A 208 2.76 -4.53 3.07
C GLY A 208 3.03 -3.44 2.03
N LEU A 209 2.15 -2.44 1.93
CA LEU A 209 2.34 -1.29 1.05
C LEU A 209 3.58 -0.48 1.44
N ILE A 210 3.73 -0.16 2.73
CA ILE A 210 4.86 0.61 3.27
C ILE A 210 6.16 -0.15 3.00
N CYS A 211 6.22 -1.45 3.28
CA CYS A 211 7.41 -2.27 3.02
C CYS A 211 7.75 -2.38 1.52
N LYS A 212 6.76 -2.25 0.62
CA LYS A 212 6.97 -2.30 -0.84
C LYS A 212 7.39 -0.95 -1.43
N ALA A 213 7.12 0.16 -0.74
CA ALA A 213 7.40 1.50 -1.22
C ALA A 213 8.90 1.69 -1.52
N LYS A 214 9.19 2.33 -2.66
CA LYS A 214 10.57 2.70 -3.04
C LYS A 214 10.99 4.07 -2.54
N ILE A 215 10.01 4.94 -2.30
CA ILE A 215 10.24 6.26 -1.75
C ILE A 215 8.96 6.74 -1.06
N ILE A 216 9.15 7.51 0.01
CA ILE A 216 8.12 8.35 0.63
C ILE A 216 8.49 9.80 0.29
N ILE A 217 7.60 10.49 -0.41
CA ILE A 217 7.75 11.92 -0.70
C ILE A 217 6.77 12.66 0.21
N TRP A 218 7.29 13.57 1.03
CA TRP A 218 6.49 14.30 2.01
C TRP A 218 6.54 15.80 1.73
N ASP A 219 5.45 16.34 1.19
CA ASP A 219 5.32 17.77 0.92
C ASP A 219 4.82 18.54 2.15
N GLU A 220 5.25 19.79 2.30
CA GLU A 220 4.98 20.60 3.49
C GLU A 220 5.42 19.93 4.81
N ALA A 221 6.53 19.18 4.77
CA ALA A 221 7.09 18.48 5.93
C ALA A 221 7.27 19.38 7.18
N PRO A 222 7.71 20.65 7.09
CA PRO A 222 7.86 21.50 8.28
C PRO A 222 6.56 21.84 9.01
N MET A 223 5.39 21.59 8.42
CA MET A 223 4.09 21.91 9.04
C MET A 223 3.64 20.89 10.09
N ILE A 224 4.33 19.76 10.25
CA ILE A 224 3.98 18.72 11.22
C ILE A 224 5.02 18.62 12.33
N HIS A 225 4.58 18.22 13.53
CA HIS A 225 5.46 18.04 14.67
C HIS A 225 6.52 16.95 14.40
N ARG A 226 7.74 17.14 14.91
CA ARG A 226 8.86 16.19 14.80
C ARG A 226 8.47 14.76 15.16
N HIS A 227 7.68 14.59 16.24
CA HIS A 227 7.23 13.27 16.69
C HIS A 227 6.44 12.48 15.65
N ALA A 228 5.80 13.14 14.67
CA ALA A 228 5.12 12.44 13.59
C ALA A 228 6.12 11.72 12.67
N PHE A 229 7.25 12.36 12.37
CA PHE A 229 8.33 11.76 11.60
C PHE A 229 8.97 10.61 12.35
N GLU A 230 9.24 10.79 13.64
CA GLU A 230 9.83 9.76 14.48
C GLU A 230 8.88 8.57 14.67
N ALA A 231 7.58 8.82 14.83
CA ALA A 231 6.58 7.76 14.91
C ALA A 231 6.54 6.93 13.63
N LEU A 232 6.60 7.59 12.46
CA LEU A 232 6.71 6.90 11.19
C LEU A 232 8.01 6.11 11.09
N GLU A 233 9.15 6.71 11.45
CA GLU A 233 10.45 6.06 11.42
C GLU A 233 10.47 4.79 12.28
N ARG A 234 10.01 4.87 13.54
CA ARG A 234 9.90 3.72 14.45
C ARG A 234 9.01 2.63 13.86
N THR A 235 7.89 3.01 13.25
CA THR A 235 6.94 2.06 12.63
C THR A 235 7.56 1.38 11.42
N VAL A 236 8.17 2.12 10.50
CA VAL A 236 8.83 1.55 9.31
C VAL A 236 9.97 0.62 9.74
N ARG A 237 10.76 1.02 10.73
CA ARG A 237 11.82 0.18 11.27
C ARG A 237 11.26 -1.12 11.86
N ASP A 238 10.17 -1.06 12.62
CA ASP A 238 9.53 -2.25 13.17
C ASP A 238 8.97 -3.17 12.07
N LEU A 239 8.31 -2.62 11.06
CA LEU A 239 7.75 -3.37 9.93
C LEU A 239 8.83 -4.03 9.05
N MET A 240 10.02 -3.43 8.96
CA MET A 240 11.11 -3.93 8.14
C MET A 240 12.05 -4.89 8.89
N ASN A 241 11.83 -5.13 10.18
CA ASN A 241 12.65 -6.05 10.98
C ASN A 241 12.18 -7.51 10.81
N PRO A 242 13.00 -8.41 10.22
CA PRO A 242 12.62 -9.79 9.94
C PRO A 242 12.53 -10.70 11.18
N SER A 243 12.93 -10.22 12.36
CA SER A 243 13.08 -11.02 13.57
C SER A 243 11.78 -11.27 14.36
N LYS A 244 10.66 -10.63 14.01
CA LYS A 244 9.38 -10.82 14.71
C LYS A 244 8.40 -11.81 14.06
N ASP A 245 8.63 -12.22 12.81
CA ASP A 245 7.77 -13.16 12.07
C ASP A 245 7.91 -14.63 12.52
N LYS A 246 8.83 -14.95 13.44
CA LYS A 246 9.07 -16.32 13.95
C LYS A 246 8.46 -16.64 15.31
N THR A 247 7.69 -15.73 15.90
CA THR A 247 7.10 -15.94 17.22
C THR A 247 5.69 -15.39 17.27
N LYS A 248 4.74 -16.15 16.73
CA LYS A 248 3.36 -16.24 17.20
C LYS A 248 2.62 -17.39 16.52
#